data_AF-A0A068TA10-F1
#
_entry.id   AF-A0A068TA10-F1
#
_cell.length_a   1.000
_cell.length_b   1.000
_cell.length_c   1.000
_cell.angle_alpha   90.00
_cell.angle_beta   90.00
_cell.angle_gamma   90.00
#
_symmetry.space_group_name_H-M   'P 1'
#
loop_
_entity.id
_entity.type
_entity.pdbx_description
1 polymer ?
#
loop_
_entity_poly.entity_id
_entity_poly.type
_entity_poly.pdbx_seq_one_letter_code
_entity_poly.pdbx_strand_id
1 'polypeptide(L)' 'MAEDKPDMSVLLKEVAESPKRDNSVYHKAIAEARQAFEEAEAALGGPVEVRTKTKVKRNGDYVVKWTFRRLD' A
#
# COMPACT_ATOMS: atom_id res chain seq x y z
N MET A 1 -36.35 21.62 22.94
CA MET A 1 -34.94 21.31 22.65
C MET A 1 -34.87 19.83 22.31
N ALA A 2 -35.08 19.50 21.04
CA ALA A 2 -34.92 18.14 20.53
C ALA A 2 -33.59 18.12 19.77
N GLU A 3 -32.67 17.26 20.20
CA GLU A 3 -31.38 17.07 19.54
C GLU A 3 -31.61 16.61 18.11
N ASP A 4 -31.36 17.51 17.16
CA ASP A 4 -31.36 17.27 15.73
C ASP A 4 -30.23 16.28 15.43
N LYS A 5 -30.55 14.98 15.46
CA LYS A 5 -29.62 13.93 15.04
C LYS A 5 -29.36 14.18 13.55
N PRO A 6 -28.09 14.34 13.12
CA PRO A 6 -27.80 14.54 11.71
C PRO A 6 -28.39 13.37 10.93
N ASP A 7 -29.19 13.69 9.92
CA ASP A 7 -29.86 12.72 9.08
C ASP A 7 -28.80 11.89 8.36
N MET A 8 -28.51 10.71 8.90
CA MET A 8 -27.42 9.83 8.47
C MET A 8 -27.51 9.51 6.97
N SER A 9 -28.71 9.59 6.40
CA SER A 9 -28.97 9.42 4.97
C SER A 9 -28.29 10.50 4.11
N VAL A 10 -28.21 11.74 4.60
CA VAL A 10 -27.56 12.87 3.93
C VAL A 10 -26.04 12.68 3.93
N LEU A 11 -25.47 12.27 5.08
CA LEU A 11 -24.03 11.99 5.20
C LEU A 11 -23.59 10.83 4.32
N LEU A 12 -24.37 9.75 4.24
CA LEU A 12 -24.08 8.60 3.38
C LEU A 12 -24.10 8.97 1.90
N LYS A 13 -25.05 9.83 1.49
CA LYS A 13 -25.15 10.34 0.13
C LYS A 13 -23.96 11.23 -0.22
N GLU A 14 -23.56 12.12 0.69
CA GLU A 14 -22.41 13.00 0.52
C GLU A 14 -21.08 12.22 0.39
N VAL A 15 -20.91 11.13 1.16
CA VAL A 15 -19.75 10.24 1.03
C VAL A 15 -19.76 9.46 -0.30
N ALA A 16 -20.94 9.04 -0.77
CA ALA A 16 -21.08 8.31 -2.03
C ALA A 16 -20.88 9.22 -3.27
N GLU A 17 -21.30 10.47 -3.18
CA GLU A 17 -21.17 11.50 -4.22
C GLU A 17 -19.80 12.20 -4.20
N SER A 18 -19.06 12.08 -3.09
CA SER A 18 -17.68 12.57 -2.98
C SER A 18 -16.78 11.91 -4.03
N PRO A 19 -15.91 12.66 -4.72
CA PRO A 19 -14.96 12.09 -5.67
C PRO A 19 -14.10 11.02 -4.99
N LYS A 20 -14.29 9.75 -5.38
CA LYS A 20 -13.43 8.67 -4.93
C LYS A 20 -12.01 8.98 -5.39
N ARG A 21 -11.08 9.14 -4.44
CA ARG A 21 -9.66 9.28 -4.78
C ARG A 21 -9.23 8.07 -5.60
N ASP A 22 -8.65 8.32 -6.78
CA ASP A 22 -8.09 7.25 -7.60
C ASP A 22 -6.85 6.67 -6.89
N ASN A 23 -7.04 5.51 -6.27
CA ASN A 23 -6.00 4.77 -5.56
C ASN A 23 -5.43 3.62 -6.41
N SER A 24 -5.75 3.55 -7.70
CA SER A 24 -5.31 2.46 -8.59
C SER A 24 -3.79 2.28 -8.59
N VAL A 25 -3.04 3.39 -8.65
CA VAL A 25 -1.57 3.41 -8.60
C VAL A 25 -1.06 2.81 -7.29
N TYR A 26 -1.67 3.16 -6.16
CA TYR A 26 -1.30 2.60 -4.86
C TYR A 26 -1.54 1.09 -4.80
N HIS A 27 -2.73 0.63 -5.20
CA HIS A 27 -3.05 -0.79 -5.20
C HIS A 27 -2.16 -1.59 -6.14
N LYS A 28 -1.82 -1.03 -7.31
CA LYS A 28 -0.87 -1.62 -8.24
C LYS A 28 0.52 -1.75 -7.61
N ALA A 29 1.03 -0.71 -6.96
CA ALA A 29 2.33 -0.76 -6.28
C ALA A 29 2.38 -1.81 -5.16
N ILE A 30 1.28 -1.98 -4.41
CA ILE A 30 1.18 -3.03 -3.39
C ILE A 30 1.13 -4.44 -4.02
N ALA A 31 0.45 -4.61 -5.16
CA ALA A 31 0.42 -5.88 -5.87
C ALA A 31 1.82 -6.26 -6.40
N GLU A 32 2.51 -5.32 -7.06
CA GLU A 32 3.89 -5.50 -7.54
C GLU A 32 4.84 -5.80 -6.39
N ALA A 33 4.67 -5.11 -5.25
CA ALA A 33 5.45 -5.38 -4.05
C ALA A 33 5.29 -6.83 -3.58
N ARG A 34 4.07 -7.36 -3.52
CA ARG A 34 3.82 -8.75 -3.10
C ARG A 34 4.42 -9.76 -4.08
N GLN A 35 4.24 -9.51 -5.38
CA GLN A 35 4.77 -10.37 -6.43
C GLN A 35 6.29 -10.50 -6.34
N ALA A 36 7.01 -9.43 -5.99
CA ALA A 36 8.46 -9.47 -5.82
C ALA A 36 8.93 -10.45 -4.73
N PHE A 37 8.12 -10.72 -3.70
CA PHE A 37 8.45 -11.71 -2.66
C PHE A 37 8.28 -13.13 -3.20
N GLU A 38 7.18 -13.40 -3.90
CA GLU A 38 6.93 -14.71 -4.53
C GLU A 38 8.00 -15.05 -5.56
N GLU A 39 8.39 -14.08 -6.40
CA GLU A 39 9.48 -14.23 -7.36
C GLU A 39 10.83 -14.50 -6.68
N ALA A 40 11.10 -13.83 -5.56
CA ALA A 40 12.32 -14.04 -4.80
C ALA A 40 12.39 -15.43 -4.17
N GLU A 41 11.29 -15.93 -3.60
CA GLU A 41 11.21 -17.29 -3.05
C GLU A 41 11.36 -18.34 -4.14
N ALA A 42 10.71 -18.15 -5.29
CA ALA A 42 10.83 -19.04 -6.44
C ALA A 42 12.28 -19.06 -6.98
N ALA A 43 12.94 -17.90 -7.07
CA ALA A 43 14.31 -17.79 -7.56
C ALA A 43 15.35 -18.37 -6.59
N LEU A 44 15.12 -18.24 -5.27
CA LEU A 44 16.03 -18.71 -4.23
C LEU A 44 15.73 -20.12 -3.73
N GLY A 45 14.62 -20.72 -4.16
CA GLY A 45 14.26 -22.12 -3.90
C GLY A 45 13.73 -22.38 -2.49
N GLY A 46 13.05 -21.41 -1.89
CA GLY A 46 12.48 -21.54 -0.55
C GLY A 46 12.22 -20.20 0.14
N PRO A 47 11.82 -20.23 1.43
CA PRO A 47 11.53 -19.03 2.20
C PRO A 47 12.72 -18.06 2.25
N VAL A 48 12.42 -16.76 2.25
CA VAL A 48 13.44 -15.69 2.22
C VAL A 48 13.40 -14.79 3.44
N GLU A 49 14.57 -14.42 3.96
CA GLU A 49 14.76 -13.26 4.83
C GLU A 49 14.85 -11.99 3.96
N VAL A 50 14.19 -10.91 4.39
CA VAL A 50 14.19 -9.63 3.68
C VAL A 50 14.97 -8.57 4.45
N ARG A 51 15.94 -7.95 3.79
CA ARG A 51 16.64 -6.76 4.29
C ARG A 51 16.18 -5.53 3.54
N THR A 52 15.77 -4.52 4.30
CA THR A 52 15.27 -3.25 3.77
C THR A 52 16.27 -2.13 4.00
N LYS A 53 16.56 -1.35 2.95
CA LYS A 53 17.26 -0.08 3.06
C LYS A 53 16.38 1.04 2.54
N THR A 54 16.33 2.15 3.26
CA THR A 54 15.56 3.33 2.86
C THR A 54 16.48 4.51 2.63
N LYS A 55 16.12 5.38 1.68
CA LYS A 55 16.86 6.61 1.39
C LYS A 55 15.91 7.68 0.86
N VAL A 56 16.02 8.89 1.39
CA VAL A 56 15.43 10.08 0.79
C VAL A 56 16.44 10.70 -0.16
N LYS A 57 16.06 10.90 -1.42
CA LYS A 57 16.89 11.59 -2.41
C LYS A 57 16.71 13.10 -2.31
N ARG A 58 17.67 13.86 -2.86
CA ARG A 58 17.63 15.34 -2.88
C ARG A 58 16.43 15.91 -3.66
N ASN A 59 15.85 15.15 -4.58
CA ASN A 59 14.66 15.52 -5.35
C ASN A 59 13.34 15.24 -4.62
N GLY A 60 13.38 14.75 -3.38
CA GLY A 60 12.20 14.42 -2.58
C GLY A 60 11.73 12.96 -2.69
N ASP A 61 12.32 12.13 -3.56
CA ASP A 61 11.92 10.73 -3.66
C ASP A 61 12.27 9.96 -2.37
N TYR A 62 11.30 9.20 -1.86
CA TYR A 62 11.53 8.17 -0.85
C TYR A 62 11.76 6.82 -1.54
N VAL A 63 12.96 6.27 -1.44
CA VAL A 63 13.32 4.99 -2.06
C VAL A 63 13.45 3.90 -1.01
N VAL A 64 12.81 2.76 -1.27
CA VAL A 64 12.95 1.52 -0.52
C VAL A 64 13.65 0.50 -1.40
N LYS A 65 14.73 -0.10 -0.89
CA LYS A 65 15.44 -1.20 -1.53
C LYS A 65 15.27 -2.45 -0.69
N TRP A 66 14.66 -3.47 -1.27
CA TRP A 66 14.63 -4.81 -0.70
C TRP A 66 15.79 -5.65 -1.21
N THR A 67 16.28 -6.54 -0.36
CA THR A 67 17.27 -7.54 -0.70
C THR A 67 16.84 -8.83 -0.03
N PHE A 68 16.51 -9.82 -0.84
CA PHE A 68 16.07 -11.13 -0.41
C PHE A 68 17.28 -12.06 -0.26
N ARG A 69 17.25 -12.89 0.78
CA ARG A 69 18.24 -13.94 1.03
C ARG A 69 17.50 -15.19 1.44
N ARG A 70 18.01 -16.37 1.08
CA ARG A 70 17.43 -17.61 1.55
C ARG A 70 17.52 -17.69 3.07
N LEU A 71 16.46 -18.17 3.71
CA LEU A 71 16.51 -18.58 5.10
C LEU A 71 17.20 -19.96 5.14
N ASP A 72 18.42 -20.00 5.64
CA ASP A 72 19.20 -21.24 5.80
C ASP A 72 18.52 -22.21 6.79
#